data_AF-A0A418VK28-F1
#
_entry.id   AF-A0A418VK28-F1
#
_cell.length_a   1.000
_cell.length_b   1.000
_cell.length_c   1.000
_cell.angle_alpha   90.00
_cell.angle_beta   90.00
_cell.angle_gamma   90.00
#
_symmetry.space_group_name_H-M   'P 1'
#
loop_
_entity.id
_entity.type
_entity.pdbx_description
1 polymer ?
#
loop_
_entity_poly.entity_id
_entity_poly.type
_entity_poly.pdbx_seq_one_letter_code
_entity_poly.pdbx_strand_id
1 'polypeptide(L)'
;MMEVSLRDDGFEMLCKVIEAAVEPRDFVGDEEKQARAVGYINDYLRSDGIELLKRGNRYQLARAGGFAPVADALVEKVVVIDFDTVERDVRRALKQAEEDPEDAVTAACSLLESVCRSILIEMDEPLPDKKDMATLMDTVQAKLHLSPGRKDLPQEIEADVKRILGGLNSTARGIGALRTHAGDAHGRERGYARIDRRIACLAIHAASTLALFLLETWQRDKTQKRACATVVTK
;
A
#
# COMPACT_ATOMS: atom_id res chain seq x y z
N MET A 1 -47.01 0.73 -15.75
CA MET A 1 -46.32 -0.57 -15.81
C MET A 1 -44.90 -0.26 -16.24
N MET A 2 -43.93 -0.27 -15.32
CA MET A 2 -42.55 0.11 -15.62
C MET A 2 -41.87 -1.12 -16.21
N GLU A 3 -41.71 -1.17 -17.53
CA GLU A 3 -40.89 -2.19 -18.20
C GLU A 3 -39.43 -1.92 -17.84
N VAL A 4 -38.92 -2.65 -16.84
CA VAL A 4 -37.47 -2.75 -16.63
C VAL A 4 -36.95 -3.65 -17.74
N SER A 5 -36.53 -3.02 -18.84
CA SER A 5 -35.74 -3.67 -19.88
C SER A 5 -34.49 -4.24 -19.21
N LEU A 6 -34.44 -5.57 -19.06
CA LEU A 6 -33.25 -6.31 -18.65
C LEU A 6 -32.23 -6.22 -19.78
N ARG A 7 -31.55 -5.08 -19.84
CA ARG A 7 -30.34 -4.89 -20.63
C ARG A 7 -29.19 -5.64 -19.95
N ASP A 8 -28.25 -6.13 -20.75
CA ASP A 8 -27.08 -6.88 -20.27
C ASP A 8 -26.15 -6.04 -19.36
N ASP A 9 -26.38 -4.72 -19.24
CA ASP A 9 -25.64 -3.76 -18.40
C ASP A 9 -26.31 -3.48 -17.04
N GLY A 10 -27.35 -4.23 -16.65
CA GLY A 10 -28.14 -3.96 -15.45
C GLY A 10 -27.33 -3.87 -14.16
N PHE A 11 -26.28 -4.68 -14.02
CA PHE A 11 -25.37 -4.61 -12.86
C PHE A 11 -24.54 -3.31 -12.84
N GLU A 12 -24.05 -2.85 -13.99
CA GLU A 12 -23.27 -1.62 -14.10
C GLU A 12 -24.14 -0.38 -13.84
N MET A 13 -25.40 -0.40 -14.30
CA MET A 13 -26.38 0.63 -13.95
C MET A 13 -26.67 0.65 -12.45
N LEU A 14 -26.84 -0.52 -11.82
CA LEU A 14 -27.07 -0.62 -10.38
C LEU A 14 -25.91 0.01 -9.59
N CYS A 15 -24.67 -0.28 -9.97
CA CYS A 15 -23.48 0.32 -9.36
C CYS A 15 -23.51 1.85 -9.46
N LYS A 16 -23.76 2.39 -10.66
CA LYS A 16 -23.84 3.84 -10.89
C LYS A 16 -24.94 4.51 -10.07
N VAL A 17 -26.09 3.83 -9.91
CA VAL A 17 -27.21 4.34 -9.11
C VAL A 17 -26.85 4.37 -7.62
N ILE A 18 -26.21 3.33 -7.11
CA ILE A 18 -25.78 3.27 -5.70
C ILE A 18 -24.71 4.33 -5.41
N GLU A 19 -23.75 4.53 -6.31
CA GLU A 19 -22.73 5.58 -6.18
C GLU A 19 -23.33 6.99 -6.25
N ALA A 20 -24.28 7.21 -7.17
CA ALA A 20 -24.98 8.49 -7.29
C ALA A 20 -25.83 8.82 -6.06
N ALA A 21 -26.41 7.82 -5.39
CA ALA A 21 -27.23 8.02 -4.18
C ALA A 21 -26.47 8.65 -3.00
N VAL A 22 -25.14 8.65 -3.06
CA VAL A 22 -24.25 9.22 -2.04
C VAL A 22 -23.29 10.28 -2.61
N GLU A 23 -23.62 10.87 -3.77
CA GLU A 23 -22.80 11.89 -4.41
C GLU A 23 -22.67 13.13 -3.49
N PRO A 24 -21.45 13.57 -3.10
CA PRO A 24 -21.28 14.69 -2.15
C PRO A 24 -21.93 16.01 -2.54
N ARG A 25 -22.19 16.22 -3.83
CA ARG A 25 -22.88 17.42 -4.33
C ARG A 25 -24.35 17.50 -3.88
N ASP A 26 -24.97 16.36 -3.58
CA ASP A 26 -26.37 16.30 -3.13
C ASP A 26 -26.51 16.49 -1.60
N PHE A 27 -25.37 16.58 -0.90
CA PHE A 27 -25.29 16.71 0.56
C PHE A 27 -24.48 17.94 0.99
N VAL A 28 -24.32 18.95 0.12
CA VAL A 28 -23.59 20.18 0.44
C VAL A 28 -24.22 20.87 1.66
N GLY A 29 -23.44 21.01 2.73
CA GLY A 29 -23.88 21.61 3.99
C GLY A 29 -24.48 20.62 5.01
N ASP A 30 -24.56 19.33 4.69
CA ASP A 30 -25.05 18.28 5.61
C ASP A 30 -24.23 16.98 5.45
N GLU A 31 -22.94 17.08 5.77
CA GLU A 31 -21.98 15.97 5.69
C GLU A 31 -22.34 14.81 6.65
N GLU A 32 -22.97 15.10 7.79
CA GLU A 32 -23.46 14.08 8.72
C GLU A 32 -24.56 13.21 8.09
N LYS A 33 -25.50 13.82 7.36
CA LYS A 33 -26.53 13.07 6.65
C LYS A 33 -25.94 12.20 5.55
N GLN A 34 -24.92 12.68 4.85
CA GLN A 34 -24.19 11.86 3.87
C GLN A 34 -23.53 10.65 4.54
N ALA A 35 -22.81 10.87 5.66
CA ALA A 35 -22.15 9.80 6.39
C ALA A 35 -23.15 8.75 6.89
N ARG A 36 -24.33 9.17 7.38
CA ARG A 36 -25.42 8.26 7.75
C ARG A 36 -25.97 7.48 6.57
N ALA A 37 -26.15 8.11 5.41
CA ALA A 37 -26.63 7.44 4.19
C ALA A 37 -25.64 6.36 3.71
N VAL A 38 -24.34 6.71 3.67
CA VAL A 38 -23.26 5.76 3.33
C VAL A 38 -23.22 4.61 4.33
N GLY A 39 -23.30 4.89 5.64
CA GLY A 39 -23.31 3.88 6.69
C GLY A 39 -24.48 2.91 6.53
N TYR A 40 -25.68 3.44 6.33
CA TYR A 40 -26.89 2.64 6.11
C TYR A 40 -26.76 1.72 4.90
N ILE A 41 -26.26 2.24 3.77
CA ILE A 41 -26.07 1.43 2.55
C ILE A 41 -25.01 0.35 2.77
N ASN A 42 -23.90 0.68 3.44
CA ASN A 42 -22.81 -0.26 3.72
C ASN A 42 -23.22 -1.41 4.65
N ASP A 43 -24.16 -1.20 5.57
CA ASP A 43 -24.65 -2.28 6.43
C ASP A 43 -25.28 -3.43 5.62
N TYR A 44 -25.91 -3.12 4.48
CA TYR A 44 -26.43 -4.12 3.56
C TYR A 44 -25.36 -4.64 2.60
N LEU A 45 -24.59 -3.76 1.96
CA LEU A 45 -23.58 -4.16 0.97
C LEU A 45 -22.51 -5.09 1.55
N ARG A 46 -22.15 -4.92 2.83
CA ARG A 46 -21.13 -5.76 3.49
C ARG A 46 -21.52 -7.24 3.53
N SER A 47 -22.81 -7.54 3.59
CA SER A 47 -23.32 -8.92 3.56
C SER A 47 -23.04 -9.60 2.20
N ASP A 48 -22.95 -8.80 1.14
CA ASP A 48 -22.61 -9.23 -0.22
C ASP A 48 -21.10 -9.08 -0.53
N GLY A 49 -20.29 -8.71 0.46
CA GLY A 49 -18.84 -8.51 0.29
C GLY A 49 -18.48 -7.28 -0.54
N ILE A 50 -19.30 -6.22 -0.49
CA ILE A 50 -19.09 -4.94 -1.18
C ILE A 50 -19.25 -3.78 -0.16
N GLU A 51 -18.57 -2.66 -0.36
CA GLU A 51 -18.77 -1.44 0.43
C GLU A 51 -18.50 -0.19 -0.41
N LEU A 52 -19.17 0.91 -0.07
CA LEU A 52 -18.88 2.25 -0.54
C LEU A 52 -17.68 2.80 0.21
N LEU A 53 -16.60 3.08 -0.52
CA LEU A 53 -15.40 3.76 -0.01
C LEU A 53 -15.31 5.16 -0.57
N LYS A 54 -14.89 6.11 0.26
CA LYS A 54 -14.60 7.48 -0.19
C LYS A 54 -13.27 7.47 -0.94
N ARG A 55 -13.30 7.82 -2.22
CA ARG A 55 -12.11 7.97 -3.07
C ARG A 55 -12.05 9.40 -3.60
N GLY A 56 -11.16 10.19 -3.01
CA GLY A 56 -11.10 11.64 -3.22
C GLY A 56 -12.40 12.31 -2.78
N ASN A 57 -13.12 12.92 -3.73
CA ASN A 57 -14.37 13.64 -3.48
C ASN A 57 -15.63 12.90 -3.95
N ARG A 58 -15.58 11.57 -4.10
CA ARG A 58 -16.75 10.73 -4.44
C ARG A 58 -16.71 9.41 -3.70
N TYR A 59 -17.85 8.73 -3.61
CA TYR A 59 -17.93 7.36 -3.10
C TYR A 59 -17.99 6.38 -4.27
N GLN A 60 -17.28 5.26 -4.16
CA GLN A 60 -17.26 4.20 -5.17
C GLN A 60 -17.43 2.84 -4.51
N LEU A 61 -18.10 1.92 -5.21
CA LEU A 61 -18.25 0.54 -4.75
C LEU A 61 -16.91 -0.20 -4.87
N ALA A 62 -16.52 -0.86 -3.79
CA ALA A 62 -15.34 -1.72 -3.72
C ALA A 62 -15.71 -3.04 -3.04
N ARG A 63 -14.91 -4.09 -3.22
CA ARG A 63 -15.09 -5.35 -2.46
C ARG A 63 -14.84 -5.07 -0.97
N ALA A 64 -15.84 -5.31 -0.12
CA ALA A 64 -15.68 -5.25 1.33
C ALA A 64 -14.66 -6.30 1.77
N GLY A 65 -13.67 -5.87 2.55
CA GLY A 65 -12.54 -6.73 2.93
C GLY A 65 -11.52 -6.96 1.81
N GLY A 66 -11.66 -6.28 0.67
CA GLY A 66 -10.58 -6.19 -0.31
C GLY A 66 -9.41 -5.43 0.31
N PHE A 67 -8.19 -5.95 0.12
CA PHE A 67 -6.94 -5.41 0.62
C PHE A 67 -6.54 -4.02 0.05
N ALA A 68 -7.51 -3.23 -0.42
CA ALA A 68 -7.38 -1.88 -0.95
C ALA A 68 -7.03 -0.76 0.06
N PRO A 69 -7.29 -0.82 1.38
CA PRO A 69 -7.08 0.36 2.23
C PRO A 69 -5.61 0.77 2.34
N VAL A 70 -4.65 -0.15 2.14
CA VAL A 70 -3.21 0.18 2.13
C VAL A 70 -2.84 0.96 0.87
N ALA A 71 -3.39 0.59 -0.29
CA ALA A 71 -3.15 1.29 -1.54
C ALA A 71 -3.78 2.69 -1.51
N ASP A 72 -5.02 2.81 -1.01
CA ASP A 72 -5.71 4.09 -0.89
C ASP A 72 -5.06 5.00 0.19
N ALA A 73 -4.58 4.44 1.31
CA ALA A 73 -3.83 5.19 2.32
C ALA A 73 -2.44 5.67 1.82
N LEU A 74 -1.81 4.90 0.93
CA LEU A 74 -0.56 5.29 0.28
C LEU A 74 -0.75 6.52 -0.63
N VAL A 75 -1.93 6.65 -1.25
CA VAL A 75 -2.30 7.80 -2.09
C VAL A 75 -2.56 9.06 -1.26
N GLU A 76 -3.27 8.93 -0.14
CA GLU A 76 -3.70 10.09 0.66
C GLU A 76 -2.54 10.83 1.34
N LYS A 77 -1.44 10.12 1.67
CA LYS A 77 -0.38 10.66 2.54
C LYS A 77 0.85 11.24 1.84
N VAL A 78 0.93 11.23 0.50
CA VAL A 78 2.24 11.41 -0.16
C VAL A 78 2.20 12.42 -1.32
N VAL A 79 2.55 13.68 -1.05
CA VAL A 79 2.49 14.81 -2.03
C VAL A 79 3.87 15.13 -2.66
N VAL A 80 4.94 14.40 -2.34
CA VAL A 80 6.33 14.86 -2.64
C VAL A 80 7.06 14.05 -3.72
N ILE A 81 6.55 12.90 -4.14
CA ILE A 81 7.13 12.05 -5.20
C ILE A 81 5.96 11.56 -6.06
N ASP A 82 6.14 11.49 -7.38
CA ASP A 82 5.09 11.13 -8.35
C ASP A 82 4.62 9.66 -8.17
N PHE A 83 3.73 9.44 -7.20
CA PHE A 83 3.32 8.12 -6.70
C PHE A 83 1.98 7.61 -7.28
N ASP A 84 1.30 8.38 -8.13
CA ASP A 84 0.14 7.90 -8.91
C ASP A 84 0.50 6.62 -9.70
N THR A 85 1.77 6.52 -10.11
CA THR A 85 2.32 5.34 -10.78
C THR A 85 2.42 4.12 -9.85
N VAL A 86 2.74 4.30 -8.57
CA VAL A 86 2.91 3.19 -7.62
C VAL A 86 1.60 2.55 -7.24
N GLU A 87 0.54 3.34 -7.02
CA GLU A 87 -0.78 2.76 -6.78
C GLU A 87 -1.24 1.92 -7.98
N ARG A 88 -1.06 2.47 -9.19
CA ARG A 88 -1.34 1.74 -10.43
C ARG A 88 -0.53 0.46 -10.53
N ASP A 89 0.75 0.49 -10.14
CA ASP A 89 1.63 -0.67 -10.16
C ASP A 89 1.22 -1.74 -9.14
N VAL A 90 0.83 -1.33 -7.93
CA VAL A 90 0.27 -2.23 -6.90
C VAL A 90 -1.03 -2.87 -7.39
N ARG A 91 -1.97 -2.07 -7.93
CA ARG A 91 -3.23 -2.58 -8.49
C ARG A 91 -3.00 -3.55 -9.64
N ARG A 92 -2.02 -3.25 -10.51
CA ARG A 92 -1.61 -4.12 -11.61
C ARG A 92 -1.02 -5.43 -11.08
N ALA A 93 -0.12 -5.37 -10.11
CA ALA A 93 0.48 -6.55 -9.49
C ALA A 93 -0.56 -7.46 -8.82
N LEU A 94 -1.58 -6.87 -8.17
CA LEU A 94 -2.68 -7.64 -7.56
C LEU A 94 -3.54 -8.36 -8.59
N LYS A 95 -3.80 -7.74 -9.74
CA LYS A 95 -4.46 -8.42 -10.87
C LYS A 95 -3.59 -9.53 -11.43
N GLN A 96 -2.29 -9.27 -11.60
CA GLN A 96 -1.32 -10.25 -12.11
C GLN A 96 -1.20 -11.47 -11.21
N ALA A 97 -1.40 -11.35 -9.90
CA ALA A 97 -1.29 -12.45 -8.95
C ALA A 97 -2.25 -13.63 -9.22
N GLU A 98 -3.28 -13.45 -10.05
CA GLU A 98 -4.16 -14.54 -10.51
C GLU A 98 -3.56 -15.36 -11.65
N GLU A 99 -2.82 -14.73 -12.55
CA GLU A 99 -2.29 -15.34 -13.77
C GLU A 99 -0.81 -15.72 -13.62
N ASP A 100 -0.02 -14.88 -12.96
CA ASP A 100 1.40 -15.05 -12.71
C ASP A 100 1.78 -14.55 -11.30
N PRO A 101 1.64 -15.40 -10.27
CA PRO A 101 2.04 -15.09 -8.90
C PRO A 101 3.53 -14.77 -8.74
N GLU A 102 4.40 -15.28 -9.60
CA GLU A 102 5.85 -15.06 -9.54
C GLU A 102 6.22 -13.67 -10.04
N ASP A 103 5.60 -13.23 -11.14
CA ASP A 103 5.70 -11.85 -11.63
C ASP A 103 5.11 -10.85 -10.61
N ALA A 104 3.99 -11.19 -9.99
CA ALA A 104 3.39 -10.39 -8.92
C ALA A 104 4.34 -10.19 -7.71
N VAL A 105 5.08 -11.23 -7.31
CA VAL A 105 6.13 -11.11 -6.27
C VAL A 105 7.30 -10.26 -6.76
N THR A 106 7.68 -10.39 -8.03
CA THR A 106 8.71 -9.55 -8.63
C THR A 106 8.32 -8.08 -8.58
N ALA A 107 7.06 -7.75 -8.86
CA ALA A 107 6.52 -6.40 -8.73
C ALA A 107 6.56 -5.89 -7.27
N ALA A 108 6.19 -6.72 -6.29
CA ALA A 108 6.28 -6.36 -4.87
C ALA A 108 7.72 -6.05 -4.43
N CYS A 109 8.69 -6.83 -4.92
CA CYS A 109 10.10 -6.61 -4.65
C CYS A 109 10.62 -5.33 -5.35
N SER A 110 10.28 -5.12 -6.62
CA SER A 110 10.64 -3.90 -7.35
C SER A 110 10.10 -2.64 -6.68
N LEU A 111 8.90 -2.71 -6.07
CA LEU A 111 8.31 -1.62 -5.32
C LEU A 111 9.19 -1.17 -4.14
N LEU A 112 9.57 -2.07 -3.21
CA LEU A 112 10.39 -1.60 -2.09
C LEU A 112 11.80 -1.22 -2.53
N GLU A 113 12.39 -1.89 -3.54
CA GLU A 113 13.69 -1.46 -4.06
C GLU A 113 13.64 -0.04 -4.60
N SER A 114 12.59 0.29 -5.35
CA SER A 114 12.35 1.64 -5.87
C SER A 114 12.23 2.65 -4.72
N VAL A 115 11.36 2.37 -3.74
CA VAL A 115 11.14 3.25 -2.59
C VAL A 115 12.42 3.44 -1.77
N CYS A 116 13.16 2.37 -1.48
CA CYS A 116 14.42 2.46 -0.74
C CYS A 116 15.44 3.31 -1.49
N ARG A 117 15.60 3.11 -2.80
CA ARG A 117 16.50 3.91 -3.63
C ARG A 117 16.07 5.38 -3.65
N SER A 118 14.79 5.66 -3.85
CA SER A 118 14.24 7.02 -3.83
C SER A 118 14.51 7.72 -2.51
N ILE A 119 14.31 7.05 -1.37
CA ILE A 119 14.60 7.62 -0.04
C ILE A 119 16.09 7.95 0.08
N LEU A 120 17.00 7.05 -0.29
CA LEU A 120 18.45 7.30 -0.21
C LEU A 120 18.87 8.47 -1.10
N ILE A 121 18.37 8.52 -2.34
CA ILE A 121 18.64 9.62 -3.29
C ILE A 121 18.13 10.95 -2.72
N GLU A 122 16.91 10.98 -2.20
CA GLU A 122 16.32 12.18 -1.60
C GLU A 122 17.02 12.64 -0.30
N MET A 123 17.73 11.73 0.37
CA MET A 123 18.57 12.02 1.54
C MET A 123 20.01 12.42 1.16
N ASP A 124 20.34 12.48 -0.14
CA ASP A 124 21.71 12.68 -0.65
C ASP A 124 22.71 11.62 -0.13
N GLU A 125 22.22 10.39 0.05
CA GLU A 125 23.01 9.26 0.54
C GLU A 125 23.46 8.36 -0.63
N PRO A 126 24.71 7.87 -0.65
CA PRO A 126 25.17 6.98 -1.69
C PRO A 126 24.41 5.65 -1.65
N LEU A 127 24.05 5.15 -2.83
CA LEU A 127 23.50 3.80 -2.95
C LEU A 127 24.58 2.76 -2.59
N PRO A 128 24.22 1.66 -1.90
CA PRO A 128 25.16 0.61 -1.58
C PRO A 128 25.69 -0.10 -2.84
N ASP A 129 26.89 -0.67 -2.74
CA ASP A 129 27.54 -1.42 -3.83
C ASP A 129 26.68 -2.59 -4.32
N LYS A 130 26.08 -3.31 -3.36
CA LYS A 130 25.06 -4.34 -3.64
C LYS A 130 23.68 -3.71 -3.54
N LYS A 131 22.95 -3.73 -4.65
CA LYS A 131 21.61 -3.15 -4.77
C LYS A 131 20.49 -4.18 -4.55
N ASP A 132 20.78 -5.25 -3.83
CA ASP A 132 19.77 -6.22 -3.39
C ASP A 132 18.91 -5.66 -2.26
N MET A 133 17.73 -6.26 -2.08
CA MET A 133 16.76 -5.83 -1.08
C MET A 133 17.28 -5.77 0.33
N ALA A 134 18.08 -6.75 0.76
CA ALA A 134 18.57 -6.81 2.13
C ALA A 134 19.49 -5.62 2.42
N THR A 135 20.42 -5.35 1.48
CA THR A 135 21.38 -4.27 1.61
C THR A 135 20.71 -2.89 1.54
N LEU A 136 19.74 -2.70 0.63
CA LEU A 136 18.96 -1.47 0.55
C LEU A 136 18.16 -1.23 1.83
N MET A 137 17.49 -2.25 2.35
CA MET A 137 16.65 -2.14 3.55
C MET A 137 17.49 -1.78 4.79
N ASP A 138 18.63 -2.45 4.99
CA ASP A 138 19.52 -2.16 6.12
C ASP A 138 20.07 -0.73 6.05
N THR A 139 20.42 -0.26 4.86
CA THR A 139 20.92 1.11 4.64
C THR A 139 19.85 2.14 4.97
N VAL A 140 18.63 1.96 4.47
CA VAL A 140 17.50 2.87 4.75
C VAL A 140 17.15 2.86 6.24
N GLN A 141 17.08 1.69 6.90
CA GLN A 141 16.78 1.64 8.34
C GLN A 141 17.81 2.37 9.18
N ALA A 142 19.10 2.23 8.84
CA ALA A 142 20.17 2.95 9.54
C ALA A 142 20.01 4.47 9.40
N LYS A 143 19.69 4.95 8.20
CA LYS A 143 19.53 6.38 7.91
C LYS A 143 18.25 6.99 8.49
N LEU A 144 17.17 6.22 8.57
CA LEU A 144 15.90 6.65 9.17
C LEU A 144 15.83 6.41 10.69
N HIS A 145 16.94 6.04 11.33
CA HIS A 145 16.99 5.71 12.77
C HIS A 145 15.99 4.61 13.16
N LEU A 146 15.70 3.67 12.25
CA LEU A 146 14.81 2.52 12.47
C LEU A 146 15.58 1.25 12.87
N SER A 147 16.89 1.34 13.04
CA SER A 147 17.71 0.19 13.43
C SER A 147 17.26 -0.41 14.78
N PRO A 148 17.13 -1.75 14.89
CA PRO A 148 16.82 -2.42 16.15
C PRO A 148 17.84 -2.14 17.28
N GLY A 149 19.05 -1.67 16.94
CA GLY A 149 20.10 -1.30 17.90
C GLY A 149 19.94 0.10 18.52
N ARG A 150 18.90 0.87 18.17
CA ARG A 150 18.67 2.21 18.74
C ARG A 150 18.40 2.15 20.25
N LYS A 151 18.76 3.22 20.97
CA LYS A 151 18.75 3.32 22.45
C LYS A 151 17.89 4.47 22.99
N ASP A 152 17.21 5.18 22.10
CA ASP A 152 16.42 6.38 22.36
C ASP A 152 14.92 6.06 22.55
N LEU A 153 14.56 4.78 22.69
CA LEU A 153 13.19 4.34 22.95
C LEU A 153 12.90 4.28 24.45
N PRO A 154 11.68 4.60 24.89
CA PRO A 154 11.26 4.39 26.28
C PRO A 154 11.36 2.92 26.67
N GLN A 155 11.93 2.63 27.85
CA GLN A 155 12.22 1.27 28.31
C GLN A 155 10.97 0.35 28.33
N GLU A 156 9.80 0.93 28.61
CA GLU A 156 8.52 0.20 28.69
C GLU A 156 8.07 -0.40 27.35
N ILE A 157 8.43 0.23 26.21
CA ILE A 157 8.00 -0.19 24.87
C ILE A 157 9.17 -0.63 23.97
N GLU A 158 10.41 -0.50 24.46
CA GLU A 158 11.62 -0.72 23.67
C GLU A 158 11.65 -2.12 23.02
N ALA A 159 11.33 -3.16 23.80
CA ALA A 159 11.33 -4.54 23.33
C ALA A 159 10.28 -4.77 22.23
N ASP A 160 9.09 -4.19 22.38
CA ASP A 160 7.99 -4.36 21.43
C ASP A 160 8.27 -3.65 20.12
N VAL A 161 8.75 -2.40 20.18
CA VAL A 161 9.14 -1.64 18.99
C VAL A 161 10.26 -2.35 18.23
N LYS A 162 11.29 -2.85 18.93
CA LYS A 162 12.38 -3.61 18.30
C LYS A 162 11.87 -4.89 17.65
N ARG A 163 10.90 -5.58 18.26
CA ARG A 163 10.28 -6.78 17.69
C ARG A 163 9.52 -6.48 16.40
N ILE A 164 8.73 -5.39 16.38
CA ILE A 164 7.99 -4.96 15.19
C ILE A 164 8.96 -4.59 14.06
N LEU A 165 9.99 -3.78 14.34
CA LEU A 165 10.99 -3.38 13.34
C LEU A 165 11.81 -4.57 12.82
N GLY A 166 12.15 -5.52 13.71
CA GLY A 166 12.79 -6.77 13.33
C GLY A 166 11.91 -7.63 12.41
N GLY A 167 10.62 -7.73 12.70
CA GLY A 167 9.64 -8.40 11.85
C GLY A 167 9.54 -7.75 10.47
N LEU A 168 9.48 -6.41 10.43
CA LEU A 168 9.48 -5.65 9.19
C LEU A 168 10.71 -5.94 8.33
N ASN A 169 11.92 -5.95 8.92
CA ASN A 169 13.14 -6.31 8.20
C ASN A 169 13.09 -7.76 7.67
N SER A 170 12.61 -8.69 8.48
CA SER A 170 12.46 -10.10 8.08
C SER A 170 11.50 -10.25 6.89
N THR A 171 10.38 -9.53 6.89
CA THR A 171 9.42 -9.54 5.77
C THR A 171 10.03 -8.98 4.49
N ALA A 172 10.72 -7.83 4.55
CA ALA A 172 11.38 -7.24 3.38
C ALA A 172 12.42 -8.19 2.75
N ARG A 173 13.26 -8.81 3.59
CA ARG A 173 14.25 -9.81 3.17
C ARG A 173 13.59 -11.05 2.59
N GLY A 174 12.50 -11.51 3.19
CA GLY A 174 11.69 -12.63 2.71
C GLY A 174 11.15 -12.38 1.30
N ILE A 175 10.62 -11.18 1.03
CA ILE A 175 10.16 -10.77 -0.30
C ILE A 175 11.31 -10.79 -1.31
N GLY A 176 12.48 -10.26 -0.94
CA GLY A 176 13.68 -10.28 -1.78
C GLY A 176 14.16 -11.70 -2.13
N ALA A 177 14.20 -12.59 -1.13
CA ALA A 177 14.57 -13.99 -1.32
C ALA A 177 13.53 -14.74 -2.16
N LEU A 178 12.23 -14.49 -1.91
CA LEU A 178 11.13 -15.10 -2.65
C LEU A 178 11.22 -14.75 -4.13
N ARG A 179 11.49 -13.49 -4.50
CA ARG A 179 11.75 -13.10 -5.89
C ARG A 179 12.90 -13.91 -6.49
N THR A 180 14.03 -14.01 -5.79
CA THR A 180 15.22 -14.71 -6.31
C THR A 180 14.92 -16.18 -6.57
N HIS A 181 14.22 -16.87 -5.65
CA HIS A 181 13.91 -18.29 -5.80
C HIS A 181 12.74 -18.57 -6.76
N ALA A 182 11.80 -17.64 -6.89
CA ALA A 182 10.73 -17.70 -7.87
C ALA A 182 11.26 -17.47 -9.29
N GLY A 183 12.15 -16.48 -9.46
CA GLY A 183 12.74 -16.13 -10.75
C GLY A 183 13.91 -17.00 -11.19
N ASP A 184 14.44 -17.88 -10.31
CA ASP A 184 15.51 -18.82 -10.66
C ASP A 184 14.98 -19.89 -11.63
N ALA A 185 15.26 -19.65 -12.92
CA ALA A 185 14.77 -20.35 -14.10
C ALA A 185 15.17 -21.84 -14.20
N HIS A 186 15.76 -22.44 -13.16
CA HIS A 186 16.16 -23.84 -13.11
C HIS A 186 15.04 -24.82 -12.73
N GLY A 187 13.86 -24.69 -13.34
CA GLY A 187 12.86 -25.77 -13.29
C GLY A 187 11.46 -25.34 -13.64
N ARG A 188 11.24 -24.94 -14.90
CA ARG A 188 9.92 -25.08 -15.54
C ARG A 188 9.65 -26.57 -15.77
N GLU A 189 9.34 -27.31 -14.71
CA GLU A 189 8.50 -28.50 -14.89
C GLU A 189 7.13 -27.96 -15.32
N ARG A 190 6.77 -28.16 -16.59
CA ARG A 190 5.57 -27.59 -17.20
C ARG A 190 4.34 -27.81 -16.30
N GLY A 191 3.76 -26.73 -15.79
CA GLY A 191 2.49 -26.74 -15.06
C GLY A 191 2.55 -26.56 -13.54
N TYR A 192 3.73 -26.36 -12.93
CA TYR A 192 3.83 -26.10 -11.48
C TYR A 192 4.08 -24.62 -11.18
N ALA A 193 3.09 -23.93 -10.61
CA ALA A 193 3.29 -22.61 -10.00
C ALA A 193 3.97 -22.81 -8.64
N ARG A 194 5.18 -22.28 -8.44
CA ARG A 194 5.88 -22.40 -7.14
C ARG A 194 5.26 -21.53 -6.06
N ILE A 195 4.46 -20.54 -6.46
CA ILE A 195 3.85 -19.56 -5.57
C ILE A 195 2.33 -19.60 -5.72
N ASP A 196 1.64 -19.79 -4.60
CA ASP A 196 0.18 -19.64 -4.50
C ASP A 196 -0.19 -18.15 -4.50
N ARG A 197 -1.27 -17.79 -5.18
CA ARG A 197 -1.81 -16.42 -5.24
C ARG A 197 -1.86 -15.74 -3.86
N ARG A 198 -2.26 -16.44 -2.80
CA ARG A 198 -2.35 -15.89 -1.44
C ARG A 198 -1.00 -15.37 -0.95
N ILE A 199 0.08 -16.06 -1.29
CA ILE A 199 1.45 -15.66 -0.94
C ILE A 199 1.90 -14.46 -1.77
N ALA A 200 1.58 -14.44 -3.07
CA ALA A 200 1.87 -13.29 -3.92
C ALA A 200 1.11 -12.02 -3.45
N CYS A 201 -0.17 -12.14 -3.15
CA CYS A 201 -0.96 -11.04 -2.57
C CYS A 201 -0.38 -10.59 -1.22
N LEU A 202 -0.02 -11.53 -0.33
CA LEU A 202 0.64 -11.18 0.94
C LEU A 202 1.93 -10.40 0.72
N ALA A 203 2.77 -10.82 -0.22
CA ALA A 203 4.01 -10.11 -0.56
C ALA A 203 3.74 -8.69 -1.06
N ILE A 204 2.74 -8.51 -1.93
CA ILE A 204 2.33 -7.18 -2.42
C ILE A 204 1.85 -6.30 -1.26
N HIS A 205 0.94 -6.78 -0.41
CA HIS A 205 0.41 -5.99 0.70
C HIS A 205 1.46 -5.64 1.74
N ALA A 206 2.34 -6.60 2.05
CA ALA A 206 3.49 -6.34 2.90
C ALA A 206 4.38 -5.26 2.28
N ALA A 207 4.76 -5.41 1.00
CA ALA A 207 5.56 -4.40 0.31
C ALA A 207 4.91 -3.01 0.31
N SER A 208 3.60 -2.90 0.04
CA SER A 208 2.88 -1.63 0.08
C SER A 208 2.88 -1.01 1.47
N THR A 209 2.65 -1.82 2.51
CA THR A 209 2.62 -1.35 3.91
C THR A 209 3.99 -0.86 4.36
N LEU A 210 5.04 -1.62 4.02
CA LEU A 210 6.42 -1.26 4.31
C LEU A 210 6.83 0.01 3.57
N ALA A 211 6.50 0.11 2.29
CA ALA A 211 6.77 1.30 1.48
C ALA A 211 6.12 2.55 2.10
N LEU A 212 4.84 2.46 2.48
CA LEU A 212 4.12 3.55 3.14
C LEU A 212 4.82 3.98 4.43
N PHE A 213 5.12 3.02 5.33
CA PHE A 213 5.76 3.31 6.60
C PHE A 213 7.13 3.99 6.44
N LEU A 214 7.96 3.51 5.49
CA LEU A 214 9.28 4.09 5.22
C LEU A 214 9.15 5.53 4.71
N LEU A 215 8.20 5.79 3.80
CA LEU A 215 7.95 7.12 3.25
C LEU A 215 7.45 8.09 4.34
N GLU A 216 6.48 7.67 5.16
CA GLU A 216 5.98 8.48 6.28
C GLU A 216 7.10 8.83 7.26
N THR A 217 7.96 7.86 7.56
CA THR A 217 9.11 8.06 8.46
C THR A 217 10.09 9.07 7.87
N TRP A 218 10.44 8.93 6.59
CA TRP A 218 11.33 9.86 5.90
C TRP A 218 10.75 11.28 5.83
N GLN A 219 9.47 11.43 5.49
CA GLN A 219 8.82 12.74 5.44
C GLN A 219 8.79 13.44 6.81
N ARG A 220 8.54 12.68 7.89
CA ARG A 220 8.60 13.20 9.26
C ARG A 220 10.01 13.70 9.60
N ASP A 221 11.04 12.92 9.31
CA ASP A 221 12.43 13.29 9.56
C ASP A 221 12.82 14.56 8.77
N LYS A 222 12.47 14.62 7.46
CA LYS A 222 12.69 15.80 6.60
C LYS A 222 11.98 17.04 7.16
N THR A 223 10.74 16.90 7.63
CA THR A 223 9.95 18.01 8.19
C THR A 223 10.53 18.49 9.53
N GLN A 224 10.95 17.58 10.41
CA GLN A 224 11.59 17.93 11.68
C GLN A 224 12.93 18.64 11.47
N LYS A 225 13.77 18.17 10.54
CA LYS A 225 15.03 18.84 10.18
C LYS A 225 14.81 20.26 9.67
N ARG A 226 13.80 20.50 8.82
CA ARG A 226 13.44 21.84 8.34
C ARG A 226 12.93 22.76 9.45
N ALA A 227 12.10 22.24 10.36
CA ALA A 227 11.59 23.01 11.50
C ALA A 227 12.73 23.41 12.45
N CYS A 228 13.66 22.49 12.77
CA CYS A 228 14.80 22.76 13.64
C CYS A 228 15.77 23.80 13.01
N ALA A 229 16.05 23.70 11.71
CA ALA A 229 16.91 24.66 11.01
C ALA A 229 16.35 26.10 10.98
N THR A 230 15.02 26.25 11.00
CA THR A 230 14.35 27.56 11.00
C THR A 230 14.36 28.21 12.39
N VAL A 231 14.44 27.42 13.46
CA VAL A 231 14.50 27.93 14.85
C VAL A 231 15.91 28.42 15.21
N VAL A 232 16.97 27.84 14.63
CA VAL A 232 18.36 28.22 14.92
C VAL A 232 18.80 29.52 14.20
N THR A 233 18.02 30.02 13.25
CA THR A 233 18.32 31.23 12.46
C THR A 233 17.58 32.49 12.92
N LYS A 234 16.88 32.44 14.06
CA LYS A 234 16.31 33.60 14.75
C LYS A 234 16.97 33.81 16.11
#